data_AF-A0A5B0C691-F1
#
_entry.id   AF-A0A5B0C691-F1
#
_cell.length_a   1.000
_cell.length_b   1.000
_cell.length_c   1.000
_cell.angle_alpha   90.00
_cell.angle_beta   90.00
_cell.angle_gamma   90.00
#
_symmetry.space_group_name_H-M   'P 1'
#
loop_
_entity.id
_entity.type
_entity.pdbx_description
1 polymer ?
#
loop_
_entity_poly.entity_id
_entity_poly.type
_entity_poly.pdbx_seq_one_letter_code
_entity_poly.pdbx_strand_id
1 'polypeptide(L)'
;MRCEITLLDEKGDSWFDGSRELPGEYILKLAAERKPLLMEKGIDFAQGAIPVFGGQLVKVVKAGGSEDAIDKALIELVLATATVESCLGVEDHALLNRYFNLVVYHDGAVRYDRLDEQSA
;
A
#
# COMPACT_ATOMS: atom_id res chain seq x y z
N MET A 1 -3.86 8.25 -8.75
CA MET A 1 -3.68 7.10 -7.85
C MET A 1 -4.68 7.23 -6.73
N ARG A 2 -5.54 6.23 -6.57
CA ARG A 2 -6.57 6.24 -5.52
C ARG A 2 -6.48 4.93 -4.74
N CYS A 3 -6.81 4.99 -3.46
CA CYS A 3 -6.74 3.84 -2.57
C CYS A 3 -8.04 3.71 -1.78
N GLU A 4 -8.59 2.50 -1.80
CA GLU A 4 -9.51 2.00 -0.79
C GLU A 4 -8.75 1.12 0.19
N ILE A 5 -9.08 1.24 1.46
CA ILE A 5 -8.50 0.44 2.50
C ILE A 5 -9.59 -0.06 3.44
N THR A 6 -9.61 -1.37 3.65
CA THR A 6 -10.38 -2.04 4.68
C THR A 6 -9.40 -2.75 5.61
N LEU A 7 -9.41 -2.41 6.89
CA LEU A 7 -8.72 -3.19 7.91
C LEU A 7 -9.72 -4.16 8.53
N LEU A 8 -9.27 -5.41 8.71
CA LEU A 8 -10.03 -6.49 9.32
C LEU A 8 -9.56 -6.78 10.74
N ASP A 9 -10.49 -7.14 11.62
CA ASP A 9 -10.19 -7.58 12.96
C ASP A 9 -9.78 -9.07 12.99
N GLU A 10 -9.64 -9.65 14.19
CA GLU A 10 -9.29 -11.07 14.37
C GLU A 10 -10.37 -12.04 13.85
N LYS A 11 -11.60 -11.58 13.70
CA LYS A 11 -12.74 -12.37 13.20
C LYS A 11 -12.93 -12.22 11.69
N GLY A 12 -12.20 -11.30 11.07
CA GLY A 12 -12.35 -10.96 9.66
C GLY A 12 -13.44 -9.93 9.39
N ASP A 13 -13.97 -9.29 10.43
CA ASP A 13 -14.95 -8.21 10.30
C ASP A 13 -14.22 -6.88 10.04
N SER A 14 -14.82 -5.99 9.25
CA SER A 14 -14.27 -4.64 9.06
C SER A 14 -14.36 -3.86 10.37
N TRP A 15 -13.25 -3.24 10.75
CA TRP A 15 -13.17 -2.36 11.92
C TRP A 15 -12.63 -0.96 11.56
N PHE A 16 -12.15 -0.77 10.32
CA PHE A 16 -11.83 0.53 9.75
C PHE A 16 -11.93 0.46 8.23
N ASP A 17 -12.61 1.44 7.64
CA ASP A 17 -12.69 1.63 6.19
C ASP A 17 -12.27 3.05 5.84
N GLY A 18 -11.54 3.19 4.74
CA GLY A 18 -11.05 4.48 4.27
C GLY A 18 -10.94 4.54 2.75
N SER A 19 -11.18 5.72 2.20
CA SER A 19 -10.86 6.05 0.80
C SER A 19 -9.99 7.30 0.77
N ARG A 20 -8.94 7.28 -0.04
CA ARG A 20 -7.97 8.38 -0.16
C ARG A 20 -7.53 8.59 -1.60
N GLU A 21 -7.39 9.86 -1.98
CA GLU A 21 -6.58 10.25 -3.11
C GLU A 21 -5.14 10.43 -2.64
N LEU A 22 -4.21 9.75 -3.31
CA LEU A 22 -2.82 9.69 -2.88
C LEU A 22 -1.94 10.60 -3.75
N PRO A 23 -0.86 11.16 -3.20
CA PRO A 23 0.11 11.92 -3.98
C PRO A 23 0.95 10.99 -4.86
N GLY A 24 0.34 10.48 -5.94
CA GLY A 24 0.89 9.40 -6.77
C GLY A 24 2.26 9.72 -7.37
N GLU A 25 2.46 10.93 -7.91
CA GLU A 25 3.77 11.33 -8.45
C GLU A 25 4.88 11.32 -7.40
N TYR A 26 4.56 11.78 -6.17
CA TYR A 26 5.50 11.74 -5.06
C TYR A 26 5.83 10.30 -4.65
N ILE A 27 4.82 9.42 -4.59
CA ILE A 27 5.00 8.00 -4.31
C ILE A 27 5.91 7.35 -5.37
N LEU A 28 5.65 7.58 -6.65
CA LEU A 28 6.43 6.98 -7.74
C LEU A 28 7.87 7.49 -7.78
N LYS A 29 8.09 8.78 -7.48
CA LYS A 29 9.45 9.31 -7.30
C LYS A 29 10.21 8.55 -6.21
N LEU A 30 9.61 8.35 -5.05
CA LEU A 30 10.23 7.59 -3.96
C LEU A 30 10.40 6.10 -4.30
N ALA A 31 9.46 5.52 -5.04
CA ALA A 31 9.56 4.14 -5.49
C ALA A 31 10.77 3.95 -6.42
N ALA A 32 10.98 4.87 -7.36
CA ALA A 32 12.13 4.87 -8.26
C ALA A 32 13.46 4.99 -7.49
N GLU A 33 13.52 5.80 -6.44
CA GLU A 33 14.69 5.92 -5.57
C GLU A 33 15.00 4.64 -4.79
N ARG A 34 13.96 3.88 -4.38
CA ARG A 34 14.08 2.65 -3.58
C ARG A 34 14.29 1.39 -4.41
N LYS A 35 13.85 1.40 -5.67
CA LYS A 35 13.87 0.24 -6.58
C LYS A 35 15.24 -0.41 -6.73
N PRO A 36 16.37 0.30 -6.97
CA PRO A 36 17.68 -0.33 -7.14
C PRO A 36 18.10 -1.19 -5.95
N LEU A 37 17.92 -0.67 -4.73
CA LEU A 37 18.26 -1.38 -3.50
C LEU A 37 17.39 -2.63 -3.30
N LEU A 38 16.09 -2.54 -3.59
CA LEU A 38 15.18 -3.68 -3.45
C LEU A 38 15.45 -4.74 -4.52
N MET A 39 15.79 -4.34 -5.74
CA MET A 39 16.20 -5.26 -6.80
C MET A 39 17.50 -5.99 -6.45
N GLU A 40 18.47 -5.31 -5.84
CA GLU A 40 19.71 -5.93 -5.35
C GLU A 40 19.44 -7.00 -4.28
N LYS A 41 18.49 -6.74 -3.37
CA LYS A 41 18.11 -7.67 -2.29
C LYS A 41 17.21 -8.81 -2.73
N GLY A 42 16.62 -8.72 -3.92
CA GLY A 42 15.71 -9.71 -4.48
C GLY A 42 14.23 -9.47 -4.17
N ILE A 43 13.37 -10.06 -4.99
CA ILE A 43 11.92 -9.82 -4.94
C ILE A 43 11.27 -10.28 -3.63
N ASP A 44 11.72 -11.39 -3.06
CA ASP A 44 11.20 -11.92 -1.79
C ASP A 44 11.41 -10.92 -0.64
N PHE A 45 12.57 -10.25 -0.63
CA PHE A 45 12.86 -9.19 0.33
C PHE A 45 11.93 -7.99 0.11
N ALA A 46 11.72 -7.58 -1.14
CA ALA A 46 10.84 -6.46 -1.48
C ALA A 46 9.39 -6.73 -1.08
N GLN A 47 8.88 -7.93 -1.36
CA GLN A 47 7.52 -8.36 -1.00
C GLN A 47 7.33 -8.40 0.52
N GLY A 48 8.37 -8.75 1.29
CA GLY A 48 8.35 -8.72 2.75
C GLY A 48 8.13 -7.34 3.37
N ALA A 49 8.33 -6.25 2.61
CA ALA A 49 8.06 -4.90 3.11
C ALA A 49 6.55 -4.62 3.26
N ILE A 50 5.72 -5.18 2.38
CA ILE A 50 4.27 -4.93 2.37
C ILE A 50 3.62 -5.29 3.72
N PRO A 51 3.77 -6.50 4.27
CA PRO A 51 3.17 -6.84 5.57
C PRO A 51 3.79 -6.07 6.74
N VAL A 52 5.04 -5.60 6.64
CA VAL A 52 5.65 -4.73 7.66
C VAL A 52 4.90 -3.41 7.76
N PHE A 53 4.65 -2.76 6.61
CA PHE A 53 3.89 -1.51 6.58
C PHE A 53 2.39 -1.72 6.84
N GLY A 54 1.82 -2.85 6.42
CA GLY A 54 0.46 -3.26 6.81
C GLY A 54 0.30 -3.33 8.33
N GLY A 55 1.25 -3.96 9.02
CA GLY A 55 1.27 -4.01 10.49
C GLY A 55 1.47 -2.66 11.16
N GLN A 56 2.21 -1.72 10.55
CA GLN A 56 2.33 -0.36 11.06
C GLN A 56 1.01 0.40 10.97
N LEU A 57 0.29 0.29 9.84
CA LEU A 57 -1.02 0.89 9.69
C LEU A 57 -2.02 0.35 10.72
N VAL A 58 -2.05 -0.98 10.91
CA VAL A 58 -2.89 -1.60 11.96
C VAL A 58 -2.58 -1.01 13.33
N LYS A 59 -1.30 -0.86 13.68
CA LYS A 59 -0.90 -0.27 14.97
C LYS A 59 -1.40 1.16 15.15
N VAL A 60 -1.27 1.99 14.11
CA VAL A 60 -1.72 3.39 14.16
C VAL A 60 -3.24 3.47 14.32
N VAL A 61 -4.00 2.68 13.56
CA VAL A 61 -5.46 2.66 13.66
C VAL A 61 -5.91 2.09 15.01
N LYS A 62 -5.30 1.01 15.52
CA LYS A 62 -5.61 0.40 16.83
C LYS A 62 -5.38 1.39 17.98
N ALA A 63 -4.37 2.25 17.84
CA ALA A 63 -4.05 3.26 18.85
C ALA A 63 -4.98 4.49 18.82
N GLY A 64 -5.96 4.55 17.89
CA GLY A 64 -6.78 5.74 17.68
C GLY A 64 -5.95 6.92 17.17
N GLY A 65 -4.96 6.64 16.31
CA GLY A 65 -4.10 7.67 15.72
C GLY A 65 -4.90 8.74 14.96
N SER A 66 -4.31 9.92 14.83
CA SER A 66 -4.90 11.00 14.03
C SER A 66 -5.02 10.62 12.56
N GLU A 67 -5.88 11.32 11.82
CA GLU A 67 -5.99 11.15 10.36
C GLU A 67 -4.64 11.32 9.66
N ASP A 68 -3.84 12.34 10.02
CA ASP A 68 -2.48 12.53 9.50
C ASP A 68 -1.57 11.32 9.73
N ALA A 69 -1.68 10.68 10.90
CA ALA A 69 -0.87 9.51 11.23
C ALA A 69 -1.30 8.28 10.40
N ILE A 70 -2.61 8.11 10.22
CA ILE A 70 -3.19 7.06 9.38
C ILE A 70 -2.78 7.27 7.92
N ASP A 71 -2.90 8.49 7.41
CA ASP A 71 -2.55 8.85 6.03
C ASP A 71 -1.06 8.62 5.75
N LYS A 72 -0.19 8.98 6.70
CA LYS A 72 1.24 8.70 6.59
C LYS A 72 1.51 7.19 6.50
N ALA A 73 0.91 6.39 7.38
CA ALA A 73 1.09 4.93 7.38
C ALA A 73 0.53 4.29 6.10
N LEU A 74 -0.59 4.80 5.59
CA LEU A 74 -1.17 4.36 4.32
C LEU A 74 -0.26 4.68 3.13
N ILE A 75 0.29 5.90 3.07
CA ILE A 75 1.24 6.30 2.02
C ILE A 75 2.47 5.39 2.03
N GLU A 76 3.00 5.06 3.21
CA GLU A 76 4.15 4.14 3.33
C GLU A 76 3.82 2.72 2.83
N LEU A 77 2.61 2.21 3.14
CA LEU A 77 2.13 0.92 2.62
C LEU A 77 1.96 0.93 1.10
N VAL A 78 1.32 1.96 0.55
CA VAL A 78 1.12 2.08 -0.89
C VAL A 78 2.45 2.27 -1.62
N LEU A 79 3.39 3.02 -1.04
CA LEU A 79 4.74 3.16 -1.55
C LEU A 79 5.47 1.82 -1.59
N ALA A 80 5.40 1.01 -0.54
CA ALA A 80 5.98 -0.33 -0.55
C ALA A 80 5.36 -1.19 -1.67
N THR A 81 4.03 -1.15 -1.81
CA THR A 81 3.29 -1.89 -2.84
C THR A 81 3.69 -1.44 -4.24
N ALA A 82 3.67 -0.14 -4.52
CA ALA A 82 4.05 0.44 -5.82
C ALA A 82 5.52 0.15 -6.18
N THR A 83 6.42 0.16 -5.19
CA THR A 83 7.82 -0.18 -5.43
C THR A 83 7.99 -1.64 -5.80
N VAL A 84 7.27 -2.56 -5.12
CA VAL A 84 7.24 -3.99 -5.48
C VAL A 84 6.69 -4.19 -6.88
N GLU A 85 5.59 -3.53 -7.24
CA GLU A 85 5.04 -3.62 -8.60
C GLU A 85 6.00 -3.09 -9.66
N SER A 86 6.70 -1.98 -9.38
CA SER A 86 7.74 -1.46 -10.29
C SER A 86 8.91 -2.44 -10.43
N CYS A 87 9.31 -3.13 -9.35
CA CYS A 87 10.30 -4.22 -9.42
C CYS A 87 9.84 -5.39 -10.30
N LEU A 88 8.52 -5.64 -10.36
CA LEU A 88 7.90 -6.65 -11.23
C LEU A 88 7.69 -6.17 -12.67
N GLY A 89 8.11 -4.95 -13.01
CA GLY A 89 8.04 -4.39 -14.36
C GLY A 89 6.75 -3.61 -14.66
N VAL A 90 5.97 -3.22 -13.66
CA VAL A 90 4.83 -2.32 -13.88
C VAL A 90 5.34 -0.89 -14.10
N GLU A 91 4.88 -0.29 -15.19
CA GLU A 91 5.25 1.07 -15.59
C GLU A 91 4.58 2.14 -14.71
N ASP A 92 5.27 3.28 -14.52
CA ASP A 92 4.81 4.38 -13.68
C ASP A 92 3.44 4.92 -14.10
N HIS A 93 3.17 5.03 -15.40
CA HIS A 93 1.88 5.49 -15.90
C HIS A 93 0.73 4.55 -15.52
N ALA A 94 0.98 3.23 -15.44
CA ALA A 94 -0.01 2.26 -15.01
C ALA A 94 -0.25 2.35 -13.50
N LEU A 95 0.83 2.51 -12.72
CA LEU A 95 0.74 2.70 -11.26
C LEU A 95 0.03 4.01 -10.89
N LEU A 96 0.25 5.08 -11.65
CA LEU A 96 -0.35 6.39 -11.40
C LEU A 96 -1.86 6.37 -11.56
N ASN A 97 -2.37 5.59 -12.51
CA ASN A 97 -3.80 5.44 -12.79
C ASN A 97 -4.43 4.23 -12.05
N ARG A 98 -3.66 3.54 -11.20
CA ARG A 98 -4.16 2.36 -10.49
C ARG A 98 -5.09 2.74 -9.34
N TYR A 99 -6.10 1.89 -9.19
CA TYR A 99 -6.93 1.79 -7.99
C TYR A 99 -6.38 0.71 -7.06
N PHE A 100 -5.83 1.12 -5.92
CA PHE A 100 -5.36 0.19 -4.91
C PHE A 100 -6.52 -0.18 -3.99
N ASN A 101 -7.02 -1.41 -4.09
CA ASN A 101 -7.94 -1.95 -3.10
C ASN A 101 -7.15 -2.80 -2.10
N LEU A 102 -6.95 -2.27 -0.89
CA LEU A 102 -6.12 -2.86 0.14
C LEU A 102 -7.00 -3.45 1.25
N VAL A 103 -6.88 -4.77 1.45
CA VAL A 103 -7.44 -5.45 2.63
C VAL A 103 -6.29 -5.81 3.56
N VAL A 104 -6.26 -5.19 4.74
CA VAL A 104 -5.20 -5.37 5.74
C VAL A 104 -5.76 -6.16 6.91
N TYR A 105 -5.21 -7.35 7.14
CA TYR A 105 -5.61 -8.23 8.23
C TYR A 105 -5.03 -7.72 9.56
N HIS A 106 -5.63 -8.14 10.68
CA HIS A 106 -5.24 -7.73 12.03
C HIS A 106 -3.78 -8.01 12.40
N ASP A 107 -3.12 -8.95 11.71
CA ASP A 107 -1.72 -9.35 11.87
C ASP A 107 -0.76 -8.56 10.96
N GLY A 108 -1.31 -7.66 10.13
CA GLY A 108 -0.56 -6.86 9.17
C GLY A 108 -0.39 -7.52 7.80
N ALA A 109 -0.87 -8.74 7.59
CA ALA A 109 -0.93 -9.31 6.25
C ALA A 109 -1.78 -8.41 5.35
N VAL A 110 -1.40 -8.31 4.07
CA VAL A 110 -2.08 -7.44 3.11
C VAL A 110 -2.46 -8.26 1.90
N ARG A 111 -3.76 -8.26 1.59
CA ARG A 111 -4.24 -8.59 0.25
C ARG A 111 -4.46 -7.30 -0.49
N TYR A 112 -3.92 -7.17 -1.68
CA TYR A 112 -4.21 -6.03 -2.54
C TYR A 112 -4.60 -6.52 -3.93
N ASP A 113 -5.71 -5.99 -4.43
CA ASP A 113 -6.19 -6.30 -5.77
C ASP A 113 -5.70 -5.24 -6.77
N ARG A 114 -5.33 -5.70 -7.97
CA ARG A 114 -4.97 -4.85 -9.11
C ARG A 114 -6.22 -4.62 -9.94
N LEU A 115 -6.97 -3.58 -9.63
CA LEU A 115 -8.05 -3.16 -10.50
C LEU A 115 -7.48 -2.11 -11.46
N ASP A 116 -7.43 -2.45 -12.74
CA ASP A 116 -7.27 -1.45 -13.79
C ASP A 116 -8.55 -0.61 -13.80
N GLU A 117 -8.43 0.71 -13.97
CA GLU A 117 -9.58 1.59 -14.12
C GLU A 117 -10.47 1.03 -15.24
N GLN A 118 -11.63 0.47 -14.89
CA GLN A 118 -12.60 0.05 -15.90
C GLN A 118 -12.99 1.31 -16.66
N SER A 119 -12.71 1.30 -17.97
CA SER A 119 -13.22 2.32 -18.89
C SER A 119 -14.74 2.36 -18.73
N ALA A 120 -15.23 3.41 -18.08
CA ALA A 120 -16.63 3.80 -18.13
C ALA A 120 -16.93 4.43 -19.50
#